data_AF-A0A1F3ZFR1-F1
#
_entry.id   AF-A0A1F3ZFR1-F1
#
_cell.length_a   1.000
_cell.length_b   1.000
_cell.length_c   1.000
_cell.angle_alpha   90.00
_cell.angle_beta   90.00
_cell.angle_gamma   90.00
#
_symmetry.space_group_name_H-M   'P 1'
#
loop_
_entity.id
_entity.type
_entity.pdbx_description
1 polymer ?
#
loop_
_entity_poly.entity_id
_entity_poly.type
_entity_poly.pdbx_seq_one_letter_code
_entity_poly.pdbx_strand_id
1 'polypeptide(L)'
;MADMNPGERIADILVKASDSLGTSILAYAVALAAVGAIVMAMLELLKALLRLRYWFHRFQTDRWVGADAQRRVEFIALTTGGYASEGALFDQPIEKLMAQVQAGANMAMDFPDRYPKFYAFLTSQPDLGHAEDATLWMNHASGQRKSVNAGEKLAASDEDREAGKARARLQNLAARKLDAFQTETEYRWARANQLASILMGAGLIYYMLMDVSERLALPTAAIVLIALLGGMAAPLAKDTVSALSSFGKR
;
A
#
# COMPACT_ATOMS: atom_id res chain seq x y z
N MET A 1 22.83 -59.88 -16.27
CA MET A 1 23.15 -58.44 -16.38
C MET A 1 24.15 -58.32 -17.51
N ALA A 2 23.63 -58.15 -18.72
CA ALA A 2 24.43 -58.00 -19.93
C ALA A 2 25.21 -56.68 -19.89
N ASP A 3 26.36 -56.64 -20.56
CA ASP A 3 27.21 -55.46 -20.67
C ASP A 3 26.47 -54.28 -21.31
N MET A 4 25.81 -53.45 -20.50
CA MET A 4 25.36 -52.13 -20.94
C MET A 4 26.55 -51.34 -21.45
N ASN A 5 26.42 -50.80 -22.67
CA ASN A 5 27.40 -49.89 -23.26
C ASN A 5 27.59 -48.69 -22.31
N PRO A 6 28.83 -48.19 -22.10
CA PRO A 6 29.09 -46.97 -21.33
C PRO A 6 28.11 -45.82 -21.57
N GLY A 7 27.64 -45.63 -22.81
CA GLY A 7 26.65 -44.59 -23.14
C GLY A 7 25.29 -44.79 -22.46
N GLU A 8 24.79 -46.03 -22.40
CA GLU A 8 23.51 -46.35 -21.74
C GLU A 8 23.61 -46.18 -20.22
N ARG A 9 24.78 -46.46 -19.63
CA ARG A 9 25.05 -46.23 -18.21
C ARG A 9 25.01 -44.74 -17.85
N ILE A 10 25.61 -43.89 -18.70
CA ILE A 10 25.60 -42.43 -18.48
C ILE A 10 24.17 -41.89 -18.59
N ALA A 11 23.39 -42.33 -19.59
CA ALA A 11 22.01 -41.92 -19.76
C ALA A 11 21.13 -42.29 -18.55
N ASP A 12 21.25 -43.53 -18.05
CA ASP A 12 20.50 -44.00 -16.87
C ASP A 12 20.88 -43.22 -15.59
N ILE A 13 22.16 -42.89 -15.40
CA ILE A 13 22.61 -42.03 -14.28
C ILE A 13 22.00 -40.64 -14.37
N LEU A 14 21.98 -40.03 -15.56
CA LEU A 14 21.41 -38.70 -15.77
C LEU A 14 19.90 -38.67 -15.52
N VAL A 15 19.17 -39.69 -15.98
CA VAL A 15 17.72 -39.82 -15.74
C VAL A 15 17.44 -39.96 -14.24
N LYS A 16 18.11 -40.88 -13.55
CA LYS A 16 17.93 -41.08 -12.10
C LYS A 16 18.29 -39.85 -11.28
N ALA A 17 19.36 -39.15 -11.65
CA ALA A 17 19.74 -37.89 -11.01
C ALA A 17 18.67 -36.81 -11.22
N SER A 18 18.13 -36.70 -12.44
CA SER A 18 17.04 -35.77 -12.78
C SER A 18 15.77 -36.07 -11.98
N ASP A 19 15.35 -37.32 -11.88
CA ASP A 19 14.13 -37.72 -11.14
C ASP A 19 14.27 -37.49 -9.63
N SER A 20 15.44 -37.79 -9.07
CA SER A 20 15.75 -37.55 -7.66
C SER A 20 15.78 -36.05 -7.32
N LEU A 21 16.40 -35.24 -8.18
CA LEU A 21 16.40 -33.79 -8.06
C LEU A 21 14.99 -33.22 -8.17
N GLY A 22 14.21 -33.68 -9.15
CA GLY A 22 12.82 -33.25 -9.34
C GLY A 22 11.95 -33.53 -8.12
N THR A 23 12.02 -34.74 -7.57
CA THR A 23 11.26 -35.13 -6.38
C THR A 23 11.67 -34.32 -5.14
N SER A 24 12.98 -34.10 -4.97
CA SER A 24 13.50 -33.32 -3.84
C SER A 24 13.09 -31.85 -3.94
N ILE A 25 13.25 -31.24 -5.11
CA ILE A 25 12.85 -29.84 -5.37
C ILE A 25 11.36 -29.67 -5.13
N LEU A 26 10.53 -30.60 -5.60
CA LEU A 26 9.08 -30.57 -5.37
C LEU A 26 8.76 -30.64 -3.87
N ALA A 27 9.39 -31.55 -3.13
CA ALA A 27 9.19 -31.66 -1.68
C ALA A 27 9.58 -30.37 -0.95
N TYR A 28 10.71 -29.76 -1.29
CA TYR A 28 11.13 -28.48 -0.73
C TYR A 28 10.18 -27.34 -1.12
N ALA A 29 9.71 -27.30 -2.36
CA ALA A 29 8.76 -26.29 -2.82
C ALA A 29 7.43 -26.40 -2.05
N VAL A 30 6.93 -27.61 -1.84
CA VAL A 30 5.71 -27.87 -1.04
C VAL A 30 5.93 -27.43 0.42
N ALA A 31 7.06 -27.78 1.02
CA ALA A 31 7.38 -27.36 2.38
C ALA A 31 7.47 -25.83 2.51
N LEU A 32 8.15 -25.16 1.58
CA LEU A 32 8.25 -23.70 1.53
C LEU A 32 6.89 -23.03 1.30
N ALA A 33 6.05 -23.61 0.45
CA ALA A 33 4.68 -23.12 0.24
C ALA A 33 3.83 -23.26 1.50
N ALA A 34 3.95 -24.37 2.24
CA ALA A 34 3.28 -24.55 3.53
C ALA A 34 3.74 -23.53 4.57
N VAL A 35 5.06 -23.31 4.69
CA VAL A 35 5.63 -22.25 5.54
C VAL A 35 5.09 -20.88 5.14
N GLY A 36 5.10 -20.55 3.85
CA GLY A 36 4.56 -19.30 3.32
C GLY A 36 3.07 -19.11 3.64
N ALA A 37 2.27 -20.17 3.55
CA ALA A 37 0.86 -20.14 3.91
C ALA A 37 0.63 -19.89 5.41
N ILE A 38 1.39 -20.56 6.28
CA ILE A 38 1.34 -20.37 7.74
C ILE A 38 1.73 -18.94 8.11
N VAL A 39 2.85 -18.44 7.57
CA VAL A 39 3.34 -17.09 7.81
C VAL A 39 2.31 -16.05 7.37
N MET A 40 1.70 -16.23 6.19
CA MET A 40 0.66 -15.34 5.71
C MET A 40 -0.55 -15.32 6.64
N ALA A 41 -1.02 -16.49 7.08
CA ALA A 41 -2.15 -16.61 8.00
C ALA A 41 -1.86 -15.93 9.34
N MET A 42 -0.67 -16.13 9.90
CA MET A 42 -0.23 -15.46 11.13
C MET A 42 -0.13 -13.95 10.96
N LEU A 43 0.39 -13.47 9.82
CA LEU A 43 0.51 -12.04 9.53
C LEU A 43 -0.87 -11.38 9.38
N GLU A 44 -1.82 -12.03 8.71
CA GLU A 44 -3.20 -11.53 8.64
C GLU A 44 -3.87 -11.49 10.01
N LEU A 45 -3.69 -12.54 10.83
CA LEU A 45 -4.18 -12.57 12.20
C LEU A 45 -3.59 -11.44 13.04
N LEU A 46 -2.27 -11.21 12.95
CA LEU A 46 -1.60 -10.15 13.69
C LEU A 46 -2.10 -8.77 13.26
N LYS A 47 -2.27 -8.54 11.95
CA LYS A 47 -2.85 -7.29 11.42
C LYS A 47 -4.25 -7.04 11.97
N ALA A 48 -5.08 -8.07 12.05
CA ALA A 48 -6.43 -7.98 12.58
C ALA A 48 -6.44 -7.71 14.10
N LEU A 49 -5.66 -8.46 14.87
CA LEU A 49 -5.62 -8.34 16.34
C LEU A 49 -5.03 -7.01 16.81
N LEU A 50 -3.93 -6.56 16.19
CA LEU A 50 -3.24 -5.33 16.60
C LEU A 50 -3.76 -4.08 15.90
N ARG A 51 -4.77 -4.21 15.02
CA ARG A 51 -5.27 -3.12 14.18
C ARG A 51 -4.14 -2.37 13.47
N LEU A 52 -3.16 -3.11 12.92
CA LEU A 52 -1.95 -2.53 12.34
C LEU A 52 -2.27 -1.53 11.23
N ARG A 53 -3.37 -1.78 10.49
CA ARG A 53 -3.84 -0.90 9.44
C ARG A 53 -4.25 0.48 9.97
N TYR A 54 -5.04 0.51 11.06
CA TYR A 54 -5.43 1.75 11.73
C TYR A 54 -4.20 2.61 12.09
N TRP A 55 -3.21 2.00 12.76
CA TRP A 55 -2.01 2.71 13.17
C TRP A 55 -1.18 3.20 12.00
N PHE A 56 -1.02 2.36 10.98
CA PHE A 56 -0.26 2.72 9.78
C PHE A 56 -0.93 3.87 9.01
N HIS A 57 -2.23 3.78 8.73
CA HIS A 57 -2.96 4.83 8.01
C HIS A 57 -2.97 6.13 8.79
N ARG A 58 -3.23 6.08 10.10
CA ARG A 58 -3.16 7.27 10.96
C ARG A 58 -1.78 7.92 10.91
N PHE A 59 -0.72 7.13 11.04
CA PHE A 59 0.66 7.64 10.97
C PHE A 59 0.97 8.28 9.61
N GLN A 60 0.56 7.64 8.51
CA GLN A 60 0.79 8.14 7.16
C GLN A 60 0.01 9.42 6.88
N THR A 61 -1.26 9.48 7.27
CA THR A 61 -2.10 10.67 7.18
C THR A 61 -1.53 11.80 8.04
N ASP A 62 -1.11 11.52 9.27
CA ASP A 62 -0.52 12.51 10.17
C ASP A 62 0.77 13.11 9.62
N ARG A 63 1.61 12.27 9.01
CA ARG A 63 2.84 12.69 8.33
C ARG A 63 2.53 13.54 7.09
N TRP A 64 1.50 13.18 6.33
CA TRP A 64 1.12 13.86 5.10
C TRP A 64 0.44 15.21 5.35
N VAL A 65 -0.57 15.24 6.23
CA VAL A 65 -1.31 16.46 6.60
C VAL A 65 -0.41 17.42 7.39
N GLY A 66 0.55 16.91 8.16
CA GLY A 66 1.49 17.69 8.95
C GLY A 66 1.01 17.93 10.39
N ALA A 67 1.69 18.83 11.12
CA ALA A 67 1.48 19.04 12.56
C ALA A 67 0.38 20.06 12.91
N ASP A 68 -0.23 20.72 11.93
CA ASP A 68 -1.29 21.70 12.17
C ASP A 68 -2.58 21.01 12.67
N ALA A 69 -2.95 21.28 13.93
CA ALA A 69 -4.11 20.69 14.57
C ALA A 69 -5.43 21.09 13.90
N GLN A 70 -5.58 22.34 13.46
CA GLN A 70 -6.82 22.81 12.83
C GLN A 70 -7.01 22.16 11.47
N ARG A 71 -5.92 22.00 10.70
CA ARG A 71 -5.94 21.27 9.43
C ARG A 71 -6.38 19.81 9.61
N ARG A 72 -5.89 19.13 10.65
CA ARG A 72 -6.29 17.75 10.97
C ARG A 72 -7.77 17.66 11.35
N VAL A 73 -8.23 18.62 12.16
CA VAL A 73 -9.62 18.76 12.58
C VAL A 73 -10.54 18.91 11.36
N GLU A 74 -10.19 19.76 10.41
CA GLU A 74 -10.94 19.93 9.15
C GLU A 74 -10.88 18.68 8.27
N PHE A 75 -9.69 18.07 8.12
CA PHE A 75 -9.50 16.83 7.35
C PHE A 75 -10.40 15.70 7.87
N ILE A 76 -10.40 15.45 9.19
CA ILE A 76 -11.24 14.40 9.78
C ILE A 76 -12.72 14.72 9.60
N ALA A 77 -13.13 15.96 9.85
CA ALA A 77 -14.54 16.35 9.69
C ALA A 77 -15.04 16.13 8.25
N LEU A 78 -14.22 16.49 7.26
CA LEU A 78 -14.55 16.38 5.84
C LEU A 78 -14.56 14.94 5.30
N THR A 79 -13.66 14.09 5.79
CA THR A 79 -13.52 12.71 5.30
C THR A 79 -14.49 11.74 5.97
N THR A 80 -14.94 12.04 7.18
CA THR A 80 -15.76 11.11 7.99
C THR A 80 -17.16 11.62 8.31
N GLY A 81 -17.43 12.91 8.07
CA GLY A 81 -18.65 13.56 8.53
C GLY A 81 -18.70 13.84 10.03
N GLY A 82 -17.61 13.59 10.78
CA GLY A 82 -17.50 13.91 12.20
C GLY A 82 -16.51 13.04 12.98
N TYR A 83 -15.99 13.55 14.11
CA TYR A 83 -14.89 12.92 14.88
C TYR A 83 -15.18 11.51 15.40
N ALA A 84 -16.44 11.18 15.66
CA ALA A 84 -16.81 9.87 16.21
C ALA A 84 -16.40 8.70 15.30
N SER A 85 -16.22 8.95 14.00
CA SER A 85 -15.94 7.94 12.98
C SER A 85 -14.48 7.89 12.54
N GLU A 86 -13.56 8.61 13.20
CA GLU A 86 -12.12 8.59 12.88
C GLU A 86 -11.54 7.17 12.90
N GLY A 87 -11.96 6.36 13.89
CA GLY A 87 -11.56 4.95 13.99
C GLY A 87 -11.90 4.15 12.74
N ALA A 88 -13.09 4.38 12.19
CA ALA A 88 -13.58 3.68 11.00
C ALA A 88 -12.89 4.16 9.72
N LEU A 89 -12.48 5.43 9.63
CA LEU A 89 -11.71 5.94 8.49
C LEU A 89 -10.41 5.16 8.30
N PHE A 90 -9.62 5.02 9.36
CA PHE A 90 -8.27 4.47 9.27
C PHE A 90 -8.22 2.94 9.25
N ASP A 91 -9.27 2.24 9.65
CA ASP A 91 -9.32 0.76 9.59
C ASP A 91 -9.73 0.21 8.20
N GLN A 92 -10.18 1.09 7.30
CA GLN A 92 -10.63 0.71 5.96
C GLN A 92 -9.47 0.35 5.02
N PRO A 93 -9.72 -0.45 3.96
CA PRO A 93 -8.79 -0.62 2.84
C PRO A 93 -8.34 0.73 2.26
N ILE A 94 -7.11 0.79 1.73
CA ILE A 94 -6.48 2.03 1.24
C ILE A 94 -7.35 2.70 0.18
N GLU A 95 -7.99 1.93 -0.68
CA GLU A 95 -8.84 2.42 -1.77
C GLU A 95 -10.07 3.18 -1.22
N LYS A 96 -10.68 2.66 -0.16
CA LYS A 96 -11.83 3.30 0.49
C LYS A 96 -11.40 4.53 1.29
N LEU A 97 -10.26 4.45 1.99
CA LEU A 97 -9.64 5.61 2.65
C LEU A 97 -9.42 6.73 1.63
N MET A 98 -8.81 6.43 0.49
CA MET A 98 -8.53 7.42 -0.56
C MET A 98 -9.80 8.00 -1.19
N ALA A 99 -10.85 7.19 -1.40
CA ALA A 99 -12.14 7.70 -1.86
C ALA A 99 -12.74 8.73 -0.89
N GLN A 100 -12.64 8.47 0.43
CA GLN A 100 -13.09 9.41 1.46
C GLN A 100 -12.23 10.67 1.52
N VAL A 101 -10.90 10.52 1.40
CA VAL A 101 -9.95 11.65 1.31
C VAL A 101 -10.25 12.54 0.11
N GLN A 102 -10.51 11.94 -1.06
CA GLN A 102 -10.84 12.67 -2.28
C GLN A 102 -12.18 13.41 -2.16
N ALA A 103 -13.20 12.77 -1.57
CA ALA A 103 -14.46 13.43 -1.28
C ALA A 103 -14.27 14.63 -0.34
N GLY A 104 -13.47 14.47 0.72
CA GLY A 104 -13.13 15.56 1.63
C GLY A 104 -12.35 16.69 0.95
N ALA A 105 -11.43 16.37 0.04
CA ALA A 105 -10.69 17.35 -0.73
C ALA A 105 -11.60 18.16 -1.67
N ASN A 106 -12.53 17.50 -2.37
CA ASN A 106 -13.52 18.17 -3.21
C ASN A 106 -14.39 19.14 -2.38
N MET A 107 -14.81 18.72 -1.19
CA MET A 107 -15.56 19.58 -0.27
C MET A 107 -14.73 20.79 0.20
N ALA A 108 -13.46 20.63 0.53
CA ALA A 108 -12.60 21.76 0.88
C ALA A 108 -12.41 22.74 -0.30
N MET A 109 -12.31 22.20 -1.52
CA MET A 109 -12.19 23.00 -2.74
C MET A 109 -13.47 23.79 -3.05
N ASP A 110 -14.64 23.21 -2.78
CA ASP A 110 -15.94 23.87 -3.00
C ASP A 110 -16.27 24.88 -1.88
N PHE A 111 -15.76 24.62 -0.67
CA PHE A 111 -16.00 25.44 0.52
C PHE A 111 -14.73 25.95 1.20
N PRO A 112 -13.88 26.73 0.50
CA PRO A 112 -12.55 27.09 0.99
C PRO A 112 -12.56 28.06 2.20
N ASP A 113 -13.65 28.80 2.41
CA ASP A 113 -13.92 29.66 3.57
C ASP A 113 -14.33 28.89 4.83
N ARG A 114 -14.96 27.73 4.67
CA ARG A 114 -15.36 26.87 5.81
C ARG A 114 -14.23 25.96 6.25
N TYR A 115 -13.37 25.57 5.31
CA TYR A 115 -12.25 24.65 5.56
C TYR A 115 -10.91 25.26 5.08
N PRO A 116 -10.53 26.46 5.57
CA PRO A 116 -9.42 27.21 5.04
C PRO A 116 -8.07 26.53 5.26
N LYS A 117 -7.90 25.77 6.34
CA LYS A 117 -6.60 25.15 6.66
C LYS A 117 -6.33 23.95 5.78
N PHE A 118 -7.34 23.12 5.53
CA PHE A 118 -7.22 21.99 4.61
C PHE A 118 -7.22 22.44 3.15
N TYR A 119 -8.01 23.45 2.79
CA TYR A 119 -7.94 24.09 1.49
C TYR A 119 -6.53 24.64 1.21
N ALA A 120 -5.98 25.46 2.10
CA ALA A 120 -4.62 26.01 1.96
C ALA A 120 -3.56 24.91 1.86
N PHE A 121 -3.74 23.79 2.56
CA PHE A 121 -2.87 22.63 2.42
C PHE A 121 -2.94 21.98 1.04
N LEU A 122 -4.14 21.80 0.48
CA LEU A 122 -4.33 21.22 -0.84
C LEU A 122 -3.79 22.15 -1.93
N THR A 123 -3.97 23.45 -1.78
CA THR A 123 -3.60 24.45 -2.77
C THR A 123 -2.19 25.01 -2.64
N SER A 124 -1.46 24.70 -1.56
CA SER A 124 -0.07 25.13 -1.39
C SER A 124 0.83 24.57 -2.51
N GLN A 125 1.49 25.43 -3.27
CA GLN A 125 2.55 24.99 -4.19
C GLN A 125 3.91 25.49 -3.67
N PRO A 126 4.98 24.72 -3.87
CA PRO A 126 6.33 25.25 -3.82
C PRO A 126 6.48 26.24 -4.99
N ASP A 127 6.20 27.51 -4.70
CA ASP A 127 6.49 28.73 -5.48
C ASP A 127 6.63 28.58 -7.01
N LEU A 128 5.53 28.27 -7.69
CA LEU A 128 5.43 28.26 -9.17
C LEU A 128 4.79 29.54 -9.72
N GLY A 129 4.75 30.64 -8.95
CA GLY A 129 4.16 31.90 -9.41
C GLY A 129 2.63 31.91 -9.53
N HIS A 130 1.94 30.91 -8.95
CA HIS A 130 0.48 30.76 -8.99
C HIS A 130 -0.19 30.86 -7.60
N ALA A 131 0.46 31.52 -6.63
CA ALA A 131 -0.13 31.78 -5.31
C ALA A 131 -1.46 32.57 -5.41
N GLU A 132 -1.66 33.29 -6.52
CA GLU A 132 -2.87 34.06 -6.81
C GLU A 132 -4.10 33.16 -7.07
N ASP A 133 -3.94 31.96 -7.64
CA ASP A 133 -5.09 31.09 -8.00
C ASP A 133 -5.91 30.70 -6.78
N ALA A 134 -5.23 30.37 -5.67
CA ALA A 134 -5.88 29.99 -4.42
C ALA A 134 -6.70 31.17 -3.85
N THR A 135 -6.13 32.37 -3.88
CA THR A 135 -6.79 33.58 -3.38
C THR A 135 -7.95 33.99 -4.29
N LEU A 136 -7.76 33.92 -5.60
CA LEU A 136 -8.75 34.24 -6.61
C LEU A 136 -9.98 33.33 -6.50
N TRP A 137 -9.77 32.01 -6.42
CA TRP A 137 -10.87 31.07 -6.23
C TRP A 137 -11.56 31.25 -4.86
N MET A 138 -10.78 31.44 -3.80
CA MET A 138 -11.32 31.68 -2.45
C MET A 138 -12.24 32.90 -2.40
N ASN A 139 -11.81 34.02 -2.99
CA ASN A 139 -12.58 35.25 -3.04
C ASN A 139 -13.87 35.07 -3.85
N HIS A 140 -13.77 34.45 -5.03
CA HIS A 140 -14.91 34.16 -5.89
C HIS A 140 -15.93 33.22 -5.21
N ALA A 141 -15.48 32.09 -4.67
CA ALA A 141 -16.34 31.11 -4.00
C ALA A 141 -17.02 31.68 -2.73
N SER A 142 -16.36 32.60 -2.04
CA SER A 142 -16.92 33.32 -0.88
C SER A 142 -17.91 34.41 -1.30
N GLY A 143 -17.63 35.12 -2.40
CA GLY A 143 -18.47 36.19 -2.95
C GLY A 143 -19.79 35.67 -3.51
N GLN A 144 -19.77 34.54 -4.25
CA GLN A 144 -20.97 33.91 -4.79
C GLN A 144 -22.01 33.56 -3.71
N ARG A 145 -21.60 33.32 -2.46
CA ARG A 145 -22.55 33.04 -1.37
C ARG A 145 -23.17 34.28 -0.76
N LYS A 146 -22.53 35.44 -0.90
CA LYS A 146 -23.05 36.72 -0.38
C LYS A 146 -24.01 37.39 -1.36
N SER A 147 -23.87 37.13 -2.65
CA SER A 147 -24.71 37.72 -3.70
C SER A 147 -25.92 36.83 -4.04
N VAL A 148 -27.05 37.04 -3.34
CA VAL A 148 -28.36 36.47 -3.71
C VAL A 148 -29.36 37.60 -4.00
N ASN A 149 -28.91 38.65 -4.70
CA ASN A 149 -29.85 39.62 -5.27
C ASN A 149 -30.23 39.13 -6.67
N ALA A 150 -31.45 38.60 -6.78
CA ALA A 150 -31.98 37.85 -7.94
C ALA A 150 -32.07 38.63 -9.27
N GLY A 151 -31.63 39.89 -9.33
CA GLY A 151 -31.78 40.76 -10.49
C GLY A 151 -30.55 40.87 -11.41
N GLU A 152 -29.36 40.49 -10.95
CA GLU A 152 -28.09 40.77 -11.66
C GLU A 152 -27.54 39.51 -12.36
N LYS A 153 -28.37 38.89 -13.20
CA LYS A 153 -27.92 37.88 -14.17
C LYS A 153 -27.80 38.58 -15.52
N LEU A 154 -26.60 38.92 -16.02
CA LEU A 154 -26.43 39.09 -17.47
C LEU A 154 -25.00 39.20 -18.03
N ALA A 155 -23.93 39.06 -17.26
CA ALA A 155 -22.64 38.74 -17.86
C ALA A 155 -21.89 37.80 -16.93
N ALA A 156 -21.70 36.55 -17.37
CA ALA A 156 -20.61 35.72 -16.86
C ALA A 156 -19.33 36.51 -17.14
N SER A 157 -18.87 37.23 -16.12
CA SER A 157 -17.81 38.21 -16.28
C SER A 157 -16.51 37.46 -16.62
N ASP A 158 -15.54 38.15 -17.22
CA ASP A 158 -14.21 37.55 -17.45
C ASP A 158 -13.60 37.01 -16.13
N GLU A 159 -13.99 37.58 -14.98
CA GLU A 159 -13.63 37.13 -13.64
C GLU A 159 -14.22 35.74 -13.32
N ASP A 160 -15.48 35.45 -13.66
CA ASP A 160 -16.08 34.12 -13.47
C ASP A 160 -15.33 33.06 -14.29
N ARG A 161 -14.93 33.43 -15.51
CA ARG A 161 -14.15 32.55 -16.41
C ARG A 161 -12.76 32.31 -15.86
N GLU A 162 -12.12 33.33 -15.32
CA GLU A 162 -10.79 33.23 -14.71
C GLU A 162 -10.81 32.41 -13.42
N ALA A 163 -11.81 32.61 -12.56
CA ALA A 163 -12.04 31.81 -11.36
C ALA A 163 -12.30 30.34 -11.68
N GLY A 164 -13.07 30.05 -12.73
CA GLY A 164 -13.27 28.70 -13.23
C GLY A 164 -11.95 28.04 -13.67
N LYS A 165 -11.07 28.78 -14.37
CA LYS A 165 -9.74 28.28 -14.76
C LYS A 165 -8.83 28.06 -13.54
N ALA A 166 -8.83 28.97 -12.58
CA ALA A 166 -8.09 28.83 -11.33
C ALA A 166 -8.54 27.58 -10.56
N ARG A 167 -9.85 27.37 -10.39
CA ARG A 167 -10.41 26.16 -9.78
C ARG A 167 -9.92 24.89 -10.47
N ALA A 168 -9.97 24.83 -11.80
CA ALA A 168 -9.52 23.66 -12.56
C ALA A 168 -8.02 23.37 -12.33
N ARG A 169 -7.17 24.40 -12.30
CA ARG A 169 -5.74 24.25 -11.99
C ARG A 169 -5.51 23.75 -10.56
N LEU A 170 -6.23 24.29 -9.59
CA LEU A 170 -6.14 23.86 -8.19
C LEU A 170 -6.66 22.43 -7.98
N GLN A 171 -7.74 22.04 -8.67
CA GLN A 171 -8.24 20.66 -8.64
C GLN A 171 -7.21 19.69 -9.22
N ASN A 172 -6.56 20.04 -10.33
CA ASN A 172 -5.47 19.23 -10.89
C ASN A 172 -4.30 19.10 -9.90
N LEU A 173 -3.92 20.19 -9.24
CA LEU A 173 -2.88 20.16 -8.20
C LEU A 173 -3.28 19.25 -7.03
N ALA A 174 -4.49 19.41 -6.51
CA ALA A 174 -4.99 18.62 -5.40
C ALA A 174 -5.00 17.13 -5.77
N ALA A 175 -5.50 16.77 -6.97
CA ALA A 175 -5.48 15.41 -7.48
C ALA A 175 -4.07 14.83 -7.50
N ARG A 176 -3.07 15.57 -8.01
CA ARG A 176 -1.67 15.11 -8.03
C ARG A 176 -1.09 14.89 -6.63
N LYS A 177 -1.44 15.73 -5.65
CA LYS A 177 -1.03 15.52 -4.25
C LYS A 177 -1.67 14.27 -3.65
N LEU A 178 -2.94 14.02 -3.95
CA LEU A 178 -3.66 12.83 -3.50
C LEU A 178 -3.09 11.56 -4.14
N ASP A 179 -2.83 11.57 -5.45
CA ASP A 179 -2.19 10.47 -6.17
C ASP A 179 -0.82 10.11 -5.56
N ALA A 180 -0.01 11.14 -5.26
CA ALA A 180 1.29 10.94 -4.64
C ALA A 180 1.17 10.34 -3.23
N PHE A 181 0.22 10.83 -2.43
CA PHE A 181 -0.05 10.27 -1.10
C PHE A 181 -0.54 8.82 -1.16
N GLN A 182 -1.45 8.50 -2.08
CA GLN A 182 -1.93 7.14 -2.30
C GLN A 182 -0.77 6.21 -2.67
N THR A 183 0.00 6.59 -3.69
CA THR A 183 1.14 5.80 -4.18
C THR A 183 2.17 5.55 -3.08
N GLU A 184 2.51 6.58 -2.30
CA GLU A 184 3.45 6.46 -1.18
C GLU A 184 2.91 5.53 -0.09
N THR A 185 1.61 5.62 0.22
CA THR A 185 0.95 4.82 1.26
C THR A 185 0.86 3.35 0.85
N GLU A 186 0.44 3.06 -0.38
CA GLU A 186 0.40 1.70 -0.95
C GLU A 186 1.80 1.07 -0.95
N TYR A 187 2.80 1.79 -1.46
CA TYR A 187 4.17 1.30 -1.51
C TYR A 187 4.74 1.00 -0.13
N ARG A 188 4.55 1.89 0.84
CA ARG A 188 5.04 1.69 2.21
C ARG A 188 4.34 0.52 2.90
N TRP A 189 3.03 0.38 2.72
CA TRP A 189 2.27 -0.73 3.29
C TRP A 189 2.73 -2.07 2.70
N ALA A 190 2.89 -2.14 1.37
CA ALA A 190 3.36 -3.32 0.68
C ALA A 190 4.76 -3.74 1.16
N ARG A 191 5.70 -2.78 1.24
CA ARG A 191 7.05 -3.05 1.76
C ARG A 191 7.05 -3.50 3.22
N ALA A 192 6.24 -2.88 4.07
CA ALA A 192 6.13 -3.28 5.47
C ALA A 192 5.61 -4.72 5.61
N ASN A 193 4.56 -5.08 4.86
CA ASN A 193 4.02 -6.44 4.84
C ASN A 193 5.03 -7.45 4.29
N GLN A 194 5.74 -7.11 3.22
CA GLN A 194 6.77 -7.99 2.64
C GLN A 194 7.91 -8.23 3.63
N LEU A 195 8.42 -7.17 4.27
CA LEU A 195 9.47 -7.29 5.28
C LEU A 195 9.01 -8.12 6.47
N ALA A 196 7.81 -7.85 7.00
CA ALA A 196 7.24 -8.62 8.10
C ALA A 196 7.09 -10.11 7.74
N SER A 197 6.61 -10.42 6.53
CA SER A 197 6.49 -11.79 6.04
C SER A 197 7.86 -12.49 5.94
N ILE A 198 8.87 -11.82 5.38
CA ILE A 198 10.23 -12.38 5.28
C ILE A 198 10.81 -12.66 6.67
N LEU A 199 10.67 -11.72 7.61
CA LEU A 199 11.19 -11.88 8.98
C LEU A 199 10.48 -13.01 9.72
N MET A 200 9.15 -13.12 9.59
CA MET A 200 8.38 -14.20 10.20
C MET A 200 8.73 -15.57 9.60
N GLY A 201 8.87 -15.64 8.27
CA GLY A 201 9.28 -16.87 7.58
C GLY A 201 10.70 -17.29 7.95
N ALA A 202 11.63 -16.34 8.00
CA ALA A 202 12.99 -16.60 8.45
C ALA A 202 13.03 -17.06 9.91
N GLY A 203 12.27 -16.42 10.80
CA GLY A 203 12.16 -16.84 12.20
C GLY A 203 11.60 -18.26 12.36
N LEU A 204 10.58 -18.62 11.59
CA LEU A 204 10.00 -19.95 11.62
C LEU A 204 10.97 -21.02 11.10
N ILE A 205 11.64 -20.77 9.96
CA ILE A 205 12.63 -21.70 9.41
C ILE A 205 13.84 -21.83 10.34
N TYR A 206 14.31 -20.73 10.92
CA TYR A 206 15.37 -20.73 11.93
C TYR A 206 15.00 -21.64 13.10
N TYR A 207 13.78 -21.48 13.65
CA TYR A 207 13.29 -22.32 14.74
C TYR A 207 13.25 -23.81 14.36
N MET A 208 12.76 -24.14 13.17
CA MET A 208 12.74 -25.54 12.68
C MET A 208 14.16 -26.11 12.49
N LEU A 209 15.11 -25.29 12.04
CA LEU A 209 16.49 -25.72 11.82
C LEU A 209 17.27 -25.92 13.12
N MET A 210 16.88 -25.31 14.25
CA MET A 210 17.55 -25.53 15.53
C MET A 210 17.50 -27.01 15.93
N ASP A 211 16.35 -27.68 15.79
CA ASP A 211 16.20 -29.11 16.10
C ASP A 211 17.04 -30.02 15.16
N VAL A 212 17.18 -29.60 13.90
CA VAL A 212 17.95 -30.35 12.89
C VAL A 212 19.45 -30.07 13.01
N SER A 213 19.83 -28.90 13.48
CA SER A 213 21.22 -28.43 13.51
C SER A 213 22.11 -29.26 14.41
N GLU A 214 21.59 -29.72 15.55
CA GLU A 214 22.32 -30.63 16.45
C GLU A 214 22.63 -31.96 15.77
N ARG A 215 21.74 -32.43 14.88
CA ARG A 215 21.91 -33.69 14.15
C ARG A 215 22.87 -33.58 12.97
N LEU A 216 22.90 -32.42 12.30
CA LEU A 216 23.71 -32.17 11.11
C LEU A 216 25.00 -31.40 11.38
N ALA A 217 25.27 -31.02 12.64
CA ALA A 217 26.41 -30.21 13.06
C ALA A 217 26.60 -28.94 12.20
N LEU A 218 25.49 -28.29 11.84
CA LEU A 218 25.53 -27.10 10.99
C LEU A 218 26.05 -25.89 11.79
N PRO A 219 26.96 -25.08 11.22
CA PRO A 219 27.40 -23.85 11.88
C PRO A 219 26.24 -22.85 11.95
N THR A 220 26.13 -22.11 13.05
CA THR A 220 25.04 -21.13 13.29
C THR A 220 24.90 -20.12 12.15
N ALA A 221 26.01 -19.71 11.54
CA ALA A 221 26.00 -18.81 10.39
C ALA A 221 25.26 -19.39 9.17
N ALA A 222 25.42 -20.69 8.89
CA ALA A 222 24.70 -21.35 7.81
C ALA A 222 23.20 -21.43 8.10
N ILE A 223 22.82 -21.66 9.35
CA ILE A 223 21.41 -21.72 9.76
C ILE A 223 20.73 -20.36 9.54
N VAL A 224 21.38 -19.28 9.97
CA VAL A 224 20.87 -17.91 9.77
C VAL A 224 20.73 -17.61 8.28
N LEU A 225 21.74 -17.96 7.47
CA LEU A 225 21.70 -17.74 6.03
C LEU A 225 20.56 -18.52 5.36
N ILE A 226 20.41 -19.81 5.67
CA ILE A 226 19.34 -20.66 5.12
C ILE A 226 17.97 -20.13 5.54
N ALA A 227 17.82 -19.74 6.81
CA ALA A 227 16.58 -19.18 7.32
C ALA A 227 16.18 -17.89 6.58
N LEU A 228 17.12 -16.96 6.38
CA LEU A 228 16.87 -15.72 5.63
C LEU A 228 16.50 -16.01 4.18
N LEU A 229 17.24 -16.88 3.48
CA LEU A 229 16.96 -17.26 2.10
C LEU A 229 15.59 -17.95 1.98
N GLY A 230 15.26 -18.85 2.91
CA GLY A 230 13.96 -19.52 2.96
C GLY A 230 12.81 -18.55 3.21
N GLY A 231 12.98 -17.58 4.13
CA GLY A 231 12.01 -16.52 4.38
C GLY A 231 11.76 -15.63 3.16
N MET A 232 12.82 -15.32 2.38
CA MET A 232 12.71 -14.59 1.12
C MET A 232 12.04 -15.41 0.00
N ALA A 233 12.29 -16.72 -0.05
CA ALA A 233 11.76 -17.61 -1.07
C ALA A 233 10.28 -17.99 -0.83
N ALA A 234 9.81 -17.97 0.43
CA ALA A 234 8.47 -18.43 0.77
C ALA A 234 7.32 -17.68 0.03
N PRO A 235 7.33 -16.34 -0.11
CA PRO A 235 6.33 -15.64 -0.93
C PRO A 235 6.37 -16.05 -2.40
N LEU A 236 7.56 -16.19 -2.98
CA LEU A 236 7.74 -16.62 -4.37
C LEU A 236 7.21 -18.05 -4.59
N ALA A 237 7.51 -18.97 -3.67
CA ALA A 237 7.04 -20.35 -3.72
C ALA A 237 5.51 -20.44 -3.65
N LYS A 238 4.86 -19.60 -2.83
CA LYS A 238 3.41 -19.51 -2.77
C LYS A 238 2.82 -19.07 -4.11
N ASP A 239 3.40 -18.04 -4.73
CA ASP A 239 2.89 -17.50 -5.99
C ASP A 239 3.09 -18.50 -7.15
N THR A 240 4.23 -19.21 -7.20
CA THR A 240 4.47 -20.25 -8.22
C THR A 240 3.54 -21.45 -8.07
N VAL A 241 3.32 -21.94 -6.83
CA VAL A 241 2.36 -23.03 -6.57
C VAL A 241 0.94 -22.60 -6.92
N SER A 242 0.55 -21.37 -6.60
CA SER A 242 -0.76 -20.83 -6.95
C SER A 242 -0.95 -20.77 -8.47
N ALA A 243 0.06 -20.30 -9.20
CA ALA A 243 0.05 -20.29 -10.66
C ALA A 243 -0.03 -21.69 -11.25
N LEU A 244 0.78 -22.66 -10.78
CA LEU A 244 0.74 -24.05 -11.25
C LEU A 244 -0.62 -24.72 -10.97
N SER A 245 -1.21 -24.48 -9.80
CA SER A 245 -2.53 -25.04 -9.43
C SER A 245 -3.66 -24.55 -10.34
N SER A 246 -3.49 -23.38 -10.97
CA SER A 246 -4.46 -22.82 -11.92
C SER A 246 -4.45 -23.55 -13.27
N PHE A 247 -3.32 -24.15 -13.66
CA PHE A 247 -3.20 -24.91 -14.91
C PHE A 247 -3.83 -26.30 -14.82
N GLY A 248 -3.73 -26.96 -13.66
CA GLY A 248 -4.28 -28.32 -13.47
C GLY A 248 -5.81 -28.41 -13.40
N LYS A 249 -6.53 -27.28 -13.46
CA LYS A 249 -8.00 -27.21 -13.46
C LYS A 249 -8.61 -27.00 -14.85
N ARG A 250 -7.80 -27.03 -15.90
CA ARG A 250 -8.25 -27.05 -17.31
C ARG A 250 -8.19 -28.46 -17.85
#